data_AF-A0A9E5FH12-F1
#
_entry.id   AF-A0A9E5FH12-F1
#
_cell.length_a   1.000
_cell.length_b   1.000
_cell.length_c   1.000
_cell.angle_alpha   90.00
_cell.angle_beta   90.00
_cell.angle_gamma   90.00
#
_symmetry.space_group_name_H-M   'P 1'
#
loop_
_entity.id
_entity.type
_entity.pdbx_description
1 polymer ?
#
loop_
_entity_poly.entity_id
_entity_poly.type
_entity_poly.pdbx_seq_one_letter_code
_entity_poly.pdbx_strand_id
1 'polypeptide(L)'
;MDMNADLNQRVVLDTRTLAWTPSPMVGVERRLLDRLGGEVARATSIVRYVPGSRFEPHNHGGGEEILVLEGTFTDEQGDYPTGSYLRNP
;
A
#
# COMPACT_ATOMS: atom_id res chain seq x y z
N MET A 1 3.14 11.46 10.58
CA MET A 1 4.52 11.78 10.13
C MET A 1 4.42 12.01 8.66
N ASP A 2 4.84 13.19 8.22
CA ASP A 2 4.79 13.56 6.81
C ASP A 2 6.08 13.14 6.12
N MET A 3 5.97 12.67 4.88
CA MET A 3 7.09 12.17 4.09
C MET A 3 6.82 12.43 2.61
N ASN A 4 7.76 13.08 1.92
CA ASN A 4 7.62 13.44 0.50
C ASN A 4 6.24 14.09 0.18
N ALA A 5 5.74 14.92 1.11
CA ALA A 5 4.35 15.38 1.11
C ALA A 5 4.10 16.62 0.24
N ASP A 6 5.15 17.37 -0.11
CA ASP A 6 5.03 18.53 -1.00
C ASP A 6 4.95 18.07 -2.47
N LEU A 7 3.76 18.21 -3.06
CA LEU A 7 3.49 17.84 -4.45
C LEU A 7 4.18 18.74 -5.48
N ASN A 8 4.74 19.88 -5.07
CA ASN A 8 5.53 20.74 -5.94
C ASN A 8 7.01 20.32 -6.00
N GLN A 9 7.44 19.41 -5.13
CA GLN A 9 8.80 18.92 -5.10
C GLN A 9 8.93 17.60 -5.88
N ARG A 10 9.86 17.55 -6.84
CA ARG A 10 10.20 16.29 -7.52
C ARG A 10 10.95 15.37 -6.57
N VAL A 11 10.42 14.16 -6.38
CA VAL A 11 11.06 13.09 -5.63
C VAL A 11 11.32 11.89 -6.55
N VAL A 12 12.51 11.29 -6.45
CA VAL A 12 12.88 10.07 -7.16
C VAL A 12 13.47 9.10 -6.13
N LEU A 13 12.90 7.90 -6.04
CA LEU A 13 13.30 6.86 -5.10
C LEU A 13 13.66 5.59 -5.86
N ASP A 14 14.81 4.98 -5.56
CA ASP A 14 15.02 3.58 -5.90
C ASP A 14 14.28 2.73 -4.85
N THR A 15 13.06 2.31 -5.19
CA THR A 15 12.19 1.60 -4.26
C THR A 15 12.74 0.23 -3.86
N ARG A 16 13.69 -0.32 -4.63
CA ARG A 16 14.31 -1.63 -4.35
C ARG A 16 15.27 -1.58 -3.18
N THR A 17 15.88 -0.41 -2.92
CA THR A 17 16.84 -0.20 -1.84
C THR A 17 16.19 0.30 -0.56
N LEU A 18 14.90 0.67 -0.58
CA LEU A 18 14.19 1.08 0.63
C LEU A 18 14.05 -0.09 1.60
N ALA A 19 14.23 0.17 2.89
CA ALA A 19 13.98 -0.83 3.93
C ALA A 19 12.48 -1.16 4.00
N TRP A 20 12.17 -2.44 4.21
CA TRP A 20 10.82 -2.83 4.60
C TRP A 20 10.57 -2.42 6.05
N THR A 21 9.38 -1.89 6.31
CA THR A 21 8.93 -1.53 7.66
C THR A 21 7.66 -2.31 7.99
N PRO A 22 7.50 -2.80 9.23
CA PRO A 22 6.29 -3.49 9.61
C PRO A 22 5.08 -2.54 9.52
N SER A 23 3.96 -3.06 9.05
CA SER A 23 2.66 -2.41 9.23
C SER A 23 2.04 -2.84 10.57
N PRO A 24 0.93 -2.21 11.01
CA PRO A 24 0.16 -2.72 12.14
C PRO A 24 -0.42 -4.13 11.93
N MET A 25 -0.51 -4.59 10.67
CA MET A 25 -1.03 -5.91 10.31
C MET A 25 0.11 -6.92 10.24
N VAL A 26 0.01 -7.99 11.03
CA VAL A 26 1.00 -9.08 11.06
C VAL A 26 1.12 -9.71 9.67
N GLY A 27 2.35 -9.92 9.22
CA GLY A 27 2.61 -10.47 7.88
C GLY A 27 2.52 -9.46 6.75
N VAL A 28 2.25 -8.18 7.06
CA VAL A 28 2.23 -7.10 6.07
C VAL A 28 3.34 -6.10 6.37
N GLU A 29 4.23 -5.94 5.41
CA GLU A 29 5.33 -4.97 5.45
C GLU A 29 5.19 -3.95 4.32
N ARG A 30 5.76 -2.76 4.51
CA ARG A 30 5.61 -1.65 3.57
C ARG A 30 6.89 -0.85 3.38
N ARG A 31 7.02 -0.32 2.17
CA ARG A 31 7.93 0.76 1.78
C ARG A 31 7.06 1.98 1.48
N LEU A 32 7.05 2.93 2.40
CA LEU A 32 6.33 4.19 2.21
C LEU A 32 7.00 4.99 1.08
N LEU A 33 6.23 5.59 0.18
CA LEU A 33 6.73 6.47 -0.89
C LEU A 33 6.37 7.94 -0.65
N ASP A 34 5.11 8.20 -0.29
CA ASP A 34 4.64 9.49 0.22
C ASP A 34 3.63 9.27 1.35
N ARG A 35 3.54 10.26 2.23
CA ARG A 35 2.53 10.32 3.29
C ARG A 35 2.27 11.76 3.72
N LEU A 36 0.99 12.12 3.80
CA LEU A 36 0.53 13.38 4.39
C LEU A 36 -0.56 13.08 5.42
N GLY A 37 -0.32 13.44 6.68
CA GLY A 37 -1.30 13.33 7.76
C GLY A 37 -0.95 12.35 8.89
N GLY A 38 -1.91 12.25 9.81
CA GLY A 38 -1.81 11.49 11.07
C GLY A 38 -2.38 10.08 10.97
N GLU A 39 -3.40 9.80 11.78
CA GLU A 39 -4.10 8.51 11.86
C GLU A 39 -4.79 8.16 10.53
N VAL A 40 -5.56 9.10 10.00
CA VAL A 40 -6.01 9.11 8.60
C VAL A 40 -4.99 9.89 7.79
N ALA A 41 -4.43 9.27 6.75
CA ALA A 41 -3.42 9.89 5.91
C ALA A 41 -3.64 9.51 4.45
N ARG A 42 -3.38 10.48 3.57
CA ARG A 42 -3.07 10.16 2.18
C ARG A 42 -1.70 9.50 2.17
N ALA A 43 -1.58 8.35 1.50
CA ALA A 43 -0.33 7.64 1.39
C ALA A 43 -0.23 6.86 0.09
N THR A 44 0.98 6.83 -0.46
CA THR A 44 1.38 5.87 -1.50
C THR A 44 2.45 4.97 -0.92
N SER A 45 2.32 3.65 -1.10
CA SER A 45 3.25 2.66 -0.56
C SER A 45 3.40 1.48 -1.50
N ILE A 46 4.56 0.83 -1.48
CA ILE A 46 4.67 -0.56 -1.91
C ILE A 46 4.44 -1.42 -0.68
N VAL A 47 3.47 -2.33 -0.76
CA VAL A 47 3.10 -3.21 0.33
C VAL A 47 3.37 -4.65 -0.07
N ARG A 48 3.88 -5.46 0.85
CA ARG A 48 4.05 -6.90 0.67
C ARG A 48 3.27 -7.63 1.75
N TYR A 49 2.44 -8.56 1.30
CA TYR A 49 1.74 -9.52 2.13
C TYR A 49 2.52 -10.83 2.08
N VAL A 50 2.91 -11.39 3.21
CA VAL A 50 3.50 -12.74 3.24
C VAL A 50 2.45 -13.79 2.83
N PRO A 51 2.85 -14.94 2.25
CA PRO A 51 1.91 -15.97 1.86
C PRO A 51 0.97 -16.39 3.00
N GLY A 52 -0.33 -16.49 2.72
CA GLY A 52 -1.35 -16.84 3.71
C GLY A 52 -1.77 -15.70 4.63
N SER A 53 -1.31 -14.47 4.39
CA SER A 53 -1.81 -13.28 5.09
C SER A 53 -3.32 -13.17 4.95
N ARG A 54 -3.96 -12.79 6.06
CA ARG A 54 -5.39 -12.47 6.13
C ARG A 54 -5.53 -11.17 6.89
N PHE A 55 -6.56 -10.42 6.55
CA PHE A 55 -6.87 -9.17 7.22
C PHE A 55 -8.35 -9.04 7.48
N GLU A 56 -8.68 -8.35 8.56
CA GLU A 56 -10.07 -8.05 8.90
C GLU A 56 -10.65 -7.10 7.85
N PRO A 57 -11.94 -7.21 7.54
CA PRO A 57 -12.65 -6.24 6.73
C PRO A 57 -12.44 -4.83 7.29
N HIS A 58 -12.19 -3.87 6.39
CA HIS A 58 -12.01 -2.47 6.77
C HIS A 58 -12.64 -1.56 5.71
N ASN A 59 -12.94 -0.33 6.10
CA ASN A 59 -13.61 0.63 5.23
C ASN A 59 -12.60 1.54 4.53
N HIS A 60 -12.76 1.73 3.23
CA HIS A 60 -11.95 2.66 2.43
C HIS A 60 -12.59 4.06 2.40
N GLY A 61 -12.73 4.70 3.57
CA GLY A 61 -13.44 5.99 3.66
C GLY A 61 -12.87 7.15 2.83
N GLY A 62 -11.64 7.03 2.32
CA GLY A 62 -11.02 7.95 1.37
C GLY A 62 -10.67 7.33 0.01
N GLY A 63 -11.18 6.13 -0.25
CA GLY A 63 -10.82 5.29 -1.39
C GLY A 63 -9.50 4.54 -1.23
N GLU A 64 -9.32 3.51 -2.04
CA GLU A 64 -8.09 2.74 -2.21
C GLU A 64 -7.87 2.40 -3.68
N GLU A 65 -6.64 2.59 -4.15
CA GLU A 65 -6.21 2.13 -5.48
C GLU A 65 -5.01 1.20 -5.32
N ILE A 66 -5.06 0.03 -5.96
CA ILE A 66 -4.01 -0.99 -5.86
C ILE A 66 -3.57 -1.39 -7.26
N LEU A 67 -2.25 -1.51 -7.45
CA LEU A 67 -1.64 -2.23 -8.58
C LEU A 67 -0.90 -3.44 -8.05
N VAL A 68 -1.28 -4.64 -8.50
CA VAL A 68 -0.63 -5.89 -8.07
C VAL A 68 0.69 -6.06 -8.81
N LEU A 69 1.81 -5.87 -8.11
CA LEU A 69 3.16 -5.94 -8.69
C LEU A 69 3.71 -7.36 -8.84
N GLU A 70 3.35 -8.25 -7.91
CA GLU A 70 3.79 -9.64 -7.87
C GLU A 70 2.81 -10.49 -7.05
N GLY A 71 2.63 -11.76 -7.42
CA GLY A 71 1.71 -12.68 -6.76
C GLY A 71 0.25 -12.46 -7.12
N THR A 72 -0.64 -12.82 -6.19
CA THR A 72 -2.09 -12.66 -6.29
C THR A 72 -2.60 -12.00 -5.02
N PHE A 73 -3.31 -10.89 -5.15
CA PHE A 73 -4.10 -10.28 -4.07
C PHE A 73 -5.50 -10.88 -4.09
N THR A 74 -6.12 -11.10 -2.93
CA THR A 74 -7.44 -11.71 -2.83
C THR A 74 -8.26 -10.97 -1.78
N ASP A 75 -9.51 -10.68 -2.11
CA ASP A 75 -10.53 -10.17 -1.18
C ASP A 75 -11.85 -10.96 -1.36
N GLU A 76 -12.96 -10.45 -0.83
CA GLU A 76 -14.27 -11.09 -0.92
C GLU A 76 -14.86 -11.16 -2.34
N GLN A 77 -14.36 -10.35 -3.27
CA GLN A 77 -14.83 -10.26 -4.65
C GLN A 77 -14.03 -11.18 -5.59
N GLY A 78 -12.82 -11.59 -5.20
CA GLY A 78 -12.08 -12.66 -5.88
C GLY A 78 -10.56 -12.50 -5.85
N ASP A 79 -9.93 -13.12 -6.85
CA ASP A 79 -8.47 -13.14 -7.01
C ASP A 79 -8.01 -12.12 -8.06
N TYR A 80 -6.97 -11.37 -7.71
CA TYR A 80 -6.38 -10.31 -8.52
C TYR A 80 -4.91 -10.66 -8.78
N PRO A 81 -4.58 -11.30 -9.92
CA PRO A 81 -3.21 -11.67 -10.24
C PRO A 81 -2.34 -10.45 -10.56
N THR A 82 -1.03 -10.67 -10.66
CA THR A 82 -0.06 -9.66 -11.09
C THR A 82 -0.51 -8.92 -12.35
N GLY A 83 -0.46 -7.59 -12.32
CA GLY A 83 -0.94 -6.71 -13.39
C GLY A 83 -2.38 -6.23 -13.22
N SER A 84 -3.16 -6.78 -12.28
CA SER A 84 -4.46 -6.24 -11.92
C SER A 84 -4.36 -4.85 -11.30
N TYR A 85 -5.28 -3.98 -11.68
CA TYR A 85 -5.47 -2.64 -11.10
C TYR A 85 -6.88 -2.54 -10.52
N LEU A 86 -6.97 -2.19 -9.23
CA LEU A 86 -8.21 -2.10 -8.47
C LEU A 86 -8.48 -0.65 -8.07
N ARG A 87 -9.77 -0.31 -8.00
CA ARG A 87 -10.27 0.93 -7.42
C ARG A 87 -11.42 0.59 -6.48
N ASN A 88 -11.20 0.79 -5.18
CA ASN A 88 -12.15 0.56 -4.10
C ASN A 88 -12.61 1.94 -3.59
N PRO A 89 -13.73 2.49 -4.11
CA PRO A 89 -14.17 3.85 -3.79
C PRO A 89 -14.77 4.03 -2.40
#